data_AF-A0A9P0BD84-F1
#
_entry.id   AF-A0A9P0BD84-F1
#
_cell.length_a   1.000
_cell.length_b   1.000
_cell.length_c   1.000
_cell.angle_alpha   90.00
_cell.angle_beta   90.00
_cell.angle_gamma   90.00
#
_symmetry.space_group_name_H-M   'P 1'
#
loop_
_entity.id
_entity.type
_entity.pdbx_description
1 polymer ?
#
loop_
_entity_poly.entity_id
_entity_poly.type
_entity_poly.pdbx_seq_one_letter_code
_entity_poly.pdbx_strand_id
1 'polypeptide(L)'
;MALTTILKKCANLQLSTTFRSVTKRAYKVTYFDLTALGEPLRFLCSYGNLDWEDFRVEYIKPGVPSQQWEELKPKMPYGQMPILEHEGKMAHQSVAISRFLAKKVGLVGKDDWEDLIIDSTVDTVYDFHAKIGRYHYETDPAIKESLKVPLFEEQIPHYLIKLDDAAKRLTKKRSAQVRRLMAKNPPLVNQWGIFGHQPSHLGRPLLRKSFGLHERNDPN
;
A
#
# COMPACT_ATOMS: atom_id res chain seq x y z
N MET A 1 58.34 19.00 -11.13
CA MET A 1 57.64 17.70 -11.15
C MET A 1 56.47 17.57 -10.16
N ALA A 2 56.14 18.58 -9.32
CA ALA A 2 55.05 18.48 -8.34
C ALA A 2 53.68 19.01 -8.85
N LEU A 3 53.66 19.97 -9.77
CA LEU A 3 52.42 20.61 -10.25
C LEU A 3 51.57 19.71 -11.18
N THR A 4 52.20 18.84 -11.96
CA THR A 4 51.51 17.90 -12.87
C THR A 4 50.82 16.76 -12.12
N THR A 5 51.31 16.41 -10.93
CA THR A 5 50.70 15.36 -10.09
C THR A 5 49.46 15.87 -9.35
N ILE A 6 49.44 17.14 -8.94
CA ILE A 6 48.30 17.76 -8.25
C ILE A 6 47.13 17.97 -9.22
N LEU A 7 47.38 18.41 -10.45
CA LEU A 7 46.34 18.58 -11.46
C LEU A 7 45.71 17.25 -11.90
N LYS A 8 46.49 16.17 -12.01
CA LYS A 8 45.94 14.82 -12.26
C LYS A 8 45.07 14.31 -11.11
N LYS A 9 45.37 14.70 -9.87
CA LYS A 9 44.59 14.32 -8.68
C LYS A 9 43.27 15.10 -8.57
N CYS A 10 43.24 16.36 -9.02
CA CYS A 10 42.01 17.15 -9.13
C CYS A 10 41.08 16.68 -10.26
N ALA A 11 41.61 16.28 -11.42
CA ALA A 11 40.81 15.74 -12.51
C ALA A 11 40.16 14.39 -12.17
N ASN A 12 40.83 13.55 -11.37
CA ASN A 12 40.28 12.28 -10.89
C ASN A 12 39.33 12.41 -9.69
N LEU A 13 39.32 13.54 -8.98
CA LEU A 13 38.39 13.77 -7.87
C LEU A 13 37.00 14.24 -8.36
N GLN A 14 36.92 14.83 -9.56
CA GLN A 14 35.67 15.31 -10.16
C GLN A 14 34.91 14.26 -10.99
N LEU A 15 35.44 13.04 -11.12
CA LEU A 15 34.72 11.90 -11.73
C LEU A 15 34.14 10.92 -10.70
N SER A 16 34.26 11.22 -9.39
CA SER A 16 33.64 10.42 -8.32
C SER A 16 32.31 10.99 -7.83
N THR A 17 31.87 12.13 -8.36
CA THR A 17 30.48 12.55 -8.22
C THR A 17 29.65 11.58 -9.05
N THR A 18 29.23 10.51 -8.39
CA THR A 18 28.24 9.54 -8.84
C THR A 18 27.19 10.24 -9.67
N PHE A 19 27.29 10.12 -11.00
CA PHE A 19 26.11 10.13 -11.84
C PHE A 19 25.34 8.90 -11.38
N ARG A 20 24.51 9.10 -10.35
CA ARG A 20 23.52 8.14 -9.92
C ARG A 20 22.65 7.97 -11.15
N SER A 21 22.90 6.90 -11.89
CA SER A 21 22.04 6.43 -12.97
C SER A 21 20.62 6.67 -12.51
N VAL A 22 19.88 7.51 -13.23
CA VAL A 22 18.46 7.72 -13.01
C VAL A 22 17.83 6.34 -12.88
N THR A 23 17.20 6.15 -11.74
CA THR A 23 17.12 4.91 -10.97
C THR A 23 16.33 3.83 -11.69
N LYS A 24 17.01 2.92 -12.39
CA LYS A 24 16.43 1.64 -12.86
C LYS A 24 15.96 0.71 -11.71
N ARG A 25 16.06 1.17 -10.46
CA ARG A 25 15.61 0.49 -9.23
C ARG A 25 14.34 1.09 -8.62
N ALA A 26 13.90 2.28 -9.04
CA ALA A 26 12.67 2.86 -8.52
C ALA A 26 11.44 2.10 -9.05
N TYR A 27 10.38 2.04 -8.26
CA TYR A 27 9.07 1.60 -8.76
C TYR A 27 8.48 2.70 -9.63
N LYS A 28 7.76 2.35 -10.69
CA LYS A 28 6.96 3.31 -11.44
C LYS A 28 5.52 2.80 -11.50
N VAL A 29 4.59 3.59 -10.98
CA VAL A 29 3.17 3.30 -11.03
C VAL A 29 2.56 4.16 -12.13
N THR A 30 2.06 3.52 -13.18
CA THR A 30 1.40 4.18 -14.30
C THR A 30 -0.11 3.98 -14.16
N TYR A 31 -0.84 5.07 -13.95
CA TYR A 31 -2.30 5.07 -13.90
C TYR A 31 -2.89 6.41 -14.33
N PHE A 32 -4.20 6.47 -14.49
CA PHE A 32 -4.86 7.73 -14.78
C PHE A 32 -4.74 8.73 -13.63
N ASP A 33 -4.87 10.02 -13.95
CA ASP A 33 -4.94 11.11 -12.96
C ASP A 33 -6.27 11.14 -12.20
N LEU A 34 -6.55 10.05 -11.51
CA LEU A 34 -7.65 9.88 -10.57
C LEU A 34 -7.25 8.83 -9.52
N THR A 35 -8.05 8.70 -8.46
CA THR A 35 -7.77 7.76 -7.37
C THR A 35 -8.05 6.31 -7.78
N ALA A 36 -9.32 5.93 -7.91
CA ALA A 36 -9.85 4.59 -8.26
C ALA A 36 -8.87 3.41 -8.00
N LEU A 37 -8.47 2.67 -9.05
CA LEU A 37 -7.68 1.44 -8.90
C LEU A 37 -6.19 1.70 -8.66
N GLY A 38 -5.69 2.92 -8.91
CA GLY A 38 -4.30 3.29 -8.70
C GLY A 38 -4.01 3.72 -7.27
N GLU A 39 -5.01 4.24 -6.54
CA GLU A 39 -4.82 4.79 -5.21
C GLU A 39 -4.27 3.78 -4.18
N PRO A 40 -4.73 2.52 -4.14
CA PRO A 40 -4.14 1.54 -3.22
C PRO A 40 -2.64 1.34 -3.44
N LEU A 41 -2.18 1.40 -4.70
CA LEU A 41 -0.76 1.27 -5.05
C LEU A 41 0.03 2.47 -4.54
N ARG A 42 -0.49 3.68 -4.76
CA ARG A 42 0.11 4.93 -4.26
C ARG A 42 0.22 4.91 -2.74
N PHE A 43 -0.84 4.49 -2.05
CA PHE A 43 -0.85 4.35 -0.58
C PHE A 43 0.21 3.37 -0.09
N LEU A 44 0.35 2.21 -0.72
CA LEU A 44 1.35 1.21 -0.34
C LEU A 44 2.78 1.71 -0.57
N CYS A 45 3.03 2.36 -1.71
CA CYS A 45 4.33 2.97 -2.00
C CYS A 45 4.69 4.06 -0.98
N SER A 46 3.75 4.97 -0.69
CA SER A 46 3.94 6.05 0.29
C SER A 46 4.08 5.51 1.72
N TYR A 47 3.24 4.55 2.13
CA TYR A 47 3.31 3.92 3.45
C TYR A 47 4.66 3.24 3.69
N GLY A 48 5.19 2.57 2.66
CA GLY A 48 6.49 1.91 2.70
C GLY A 48 7.69 2.84 2.59
N ASN A 49 7.47 4.14 2.32
CA ASN A 49 8.52 5.07 1.92
C ASN A 49 9.41 4.51 0.80
N LEU A 50 8.78 3.87 -0.19
CA LEU A 50 9.49 3.29 -1.34
C LEU A 50 10.01 4.41 -2.26
N ASP A 51 11.11 4.17 -2.97
CA ASP A 51 11.54 5.04 -4.06
C ASP A 51 10.65 4.76 -5.27
N TRP A 52 9.75 5.70 -5.61
CA TRP A 52 8.77 5.49 -6.68
C TRP A 52 8.39 6.75 -7.45
N GLU A 53 7.97 6.55 -8.70
CA GLU A 53 7.41 7.54 -9.63
C GLU A 53 5.89 7.32 -9.80
N ASP A 54 5.11 8.39 -9.62
CA ASP A 54 3.66 8.42 -9.91
C ASP A 54 3.45 8.97 -11.33
N PHE A 55 3.42 8.08 -12.32
CA PHE A 55 3.20 8.46 -13.71
C PHE A 55 1.70 8.56 -14.01
N ARG A 56 1.20 9.79 -14.03
CA ARG A 56 -0.22 10.10 -14.22
C ARG A 56 -0.53 10.34 -15.69
N VAL A 57 -1.46 9.55 -16.22
CA VAL A 57 -2.01 9.72 -17.57
C VAL A 57 -3.23 10.61 -17.49
N GLU A 58 -3.18 11.75 -18.18
CA GLU A 58 -4.26 12.74 -18.15
C GLU A 58 -5.52 12.25 -18.89
N TYR A 59 -6.67 12.81 -18.53
CA TYR A 59 -7.90 12.75 -19.31
C TYR A 59 -8.12 14.07 -20.04
N ILE A 60 -8.76 14.02 -21.21
CA ILE A 60 -9.29 15.25 -21.84
C ILE A 60 -10.55 15.70 -21.08
N LYS A 61 -11.43 14.74 -20.75
CA LYS A 61 -12.65 14.89 -19.93
C LYS A 61 -12.94 13.55 -19.24
N PRO A 62 -13.77 13.50 -18.16
CA PRO A 62 -14.20 12.24 -17.58
C PRO A 62 -14.76 11.29 -18.66
N GLY A 63 -14.14 10.12 -18.82
CA GLY A 63 -14.52 9.14 -19.82
C GLY A 63 -13.96 9.34 -21.23
N VAL A 64 -13.19 10.41 -21.49
CA VAL A 64 -12.56 10.67 -22.81
C VAL A 64 -11.04 10.46 -22.71
N PRO A 65 -10.50 9.40 -23.36
CA PRO A 65 -9.06 9.15 -23.50
C PRO A 65 -8.28 10.40 -23.93
N SER A 66 -7.12 10.63 -23.33
CA SER A 66 -6.12 11.55 -23.89
C SER A 66 -5.38 10.92 -25.06
N GLN A 67 -4.80 11.75 -25.92
CA GLN A 67 -3.88 11.28 -26.96
C GLN A 67 -2.72 10.47 -26.34
N GLN A 68 -2.25 10.88 -25.15
CA GLN A 68 -1.26 10.12 -24.39
C GLN A 68 -1.75 8.70 -24.07
N TRP A 69 -3.01 8.52 -23.66
CA TRP A 69 -3.57 7.19 -23.44
C TRP A 69 -3.69 6.39 -24.74
N GLU A 70 -4.09 7.00 -25.85
CA GLU A 70 -4.18 6.31 -27.15
C GLU A 70 -2.82 5.76 -27.61
N GLU A 71 -1.74 6.50 -27.38
CA GLU A 71 -0.38 6.07 -27.70
C GLU A 71 0.19 5.02 -26.73
N LEU A 72 -0.23 5.05 -25.46
CA LEU A 72 0.21 4.10 -24.44
C LEU A 72 -0.57 2.79 -24.47
N LYS A 73 -1.86 2.82 -24.77
CA LYS A 73 -2.75 1.65 -24.71
C LYS A 73 -2.23 0.43 -25.47
N PRO A 74 -1.71 0.52 -26.71
CA PRO A 74 -1.16 -0.63 -27.42
C PRO A 74 0.10 -1.22 -26.78
N LYS A 75 0.79 -0.44 -25.94
CA LYS A 75 2.02 -0.83 -25.24
C LYS A 75 1.72 -1.47 -23.88
N MET A 76 0.51 -1.27 -23.34
CA MET A 76 0.13 -1.83 -22.05
C MET A 76 -0.35 -3.27 -22.18
N PRO A 77 0.05 -4.17 -21.26
CA PRO A 77 -0.53 -5.50 -21.16
C PRO A 77 -2.06 -5.42 -21.12
N TYR A 78 -2.73 -6.16 -22.01
CA TYR A 78 -4.19 -6.19 -22.15
C TYR A 78 -4.84 -4.83 -22.48
N GLY A 79 -4.07 -3.80 -22.82
CA GLY A 79 -4.57 -2.45 -23.07
C GLY A 79 -5.22 -1.82 -21.84
N GLN A 80 -4.73 -2.16 -20.63
CA GLN A 80 -5.30 -1.75 -19.35
C GLN A 80 -4.25 -1.15 -18.41
N MET A 81 -4.72 -0.39 -17.43
CA MET A 81 -3.96 0.15 -16.31
C MET A 81 -4.74 -0.09 -15.01
N PRO A 82 -4.12 -0.14 -13.82
CA PRO A 82 -2.75 0.28 -13.51
C PRO A 82 -1.65 -0.70 -13.94
N ILE A 83 -0.45 -0.15 -14.14
CA ILE A 83 0.80 -0.89 -14.38
C ILE A 83 1.82 -0.54 -13.30
N LEU A 84 2.54 -1.56 -12.83
CA LEU A 84 3.75 -1.40 -12.02
C LEU A 84 4.96 -1.80 -12.85
N GLU A 85 5.91 -0.88 -12.98
CA GLU A 85 7.22 -1.10 -13.58
C GLU A 85 8.29 -1.15 -12.48
N HIS A 86 9.17 -2.15 -12.53
CA HIS A 86 10.32 -2.25 -11.64
C HIS A 86 11.42 -3.09 -12.28
N GLU A 87 12.65 -2.56 -12.32
CA GLU A 87 13.81 -3.26 -12.91
C GLU A 87 13.59 -3.77 -14.35
N GLY A 88 12.82 -3.01 -15.15
CA GLY A 88 12.47 -3.37 -16.53
C GLY A 88 11.40 -4.45 -16.66
N LYS A 89 10.78 -4.88 -15.56
CA LYS A 89 9.62 -5.78 -15.57
C LYS A 89 8.34 -4.98 -15.42
N MET A 90 7.31 -5.37 -16.17
CA MET A 90 5.95 -4.81 -16.08
C MET A 90 5.00 -5.82 -15.45
N ALA A 91 4.15 -5.35 -14.55
CA ALA A 91 3.03 -6.11 -13.98
C ALA A 91 1.72 -5.33 -14.15
N HIS A 92 0.62 -6.06 -14.32
CA HIS A 92 -0.75 -5.54 -14.42
C HIS A 92 -1.64 -6.25 -13.37
N GLN A 93 -2.91 -5.83 -13.27
CA GLN A 93 -3.88 -6.17 -12.22
C GLN A 93 -3.61 -5.48 -10.87
N SER A 94 -4.44 -4.48 -10.55
CA SER A 94 -4.29 -3.63 -9.36
C SER A 94 -4.21 -4.41 -8.05
N VAL A 95 -5.04 -5.44 -7.87
CA VAL A 95 -5.06 -6.26 -6.65
C VAL A 95 -3.78 -7.09 -6.52
N ALA A 96 -3.31 -7.70 -7.61
CA ALA A 96 -2.07 -8.48 -7.60
C ALA A 96 -0.84 -7.60 -7.31
N ILE A 97 -0.79 -6.41 -7.92
CA ILE A 97 0.23 -5.40 -7.65
C ILE A 97 0.17 -4.96 -6.19
N SER A 98 -1.03 -4.69 -5.66
CA SER A 98 -1.22 -4.29 -4.26
C SER A 98 -0.70 -5.35 -3.30
N ARG A 99 -1.00 -6.64 -3.55
CA ARG A 99 -0.48 -7.76 -2.75
C ARG A 99 1.05 -7.84 -2.81
N PHE A 100 1.64 -7.63 -3.98
CA PHE A 100 3.10 -7.58 -4.12
C PHE A 100 3.73 -6.44 -3.32
N LEU A 101 3.19 -5.23 -3.42
CA LEU A 101 3.68 -4.07 -2.67
C LEU A 101 3.45 -4.25 -1.15
N ALA A 102 2.31 -4.79 -0.73
CA ALA A 102 2.01 -5.12 0.66
C ALA A 102 3.07 -6.07 1.26
N LYS A 103 3.50 -7.08 0.50
CA LYS A 103 4.62 -7.96 0.87
C LYS A 103 5.93 -7.19 1.07
N LYS A 104 6.23 -6.21 0.22
CA LYS A 104 7.44 -5.38 0.35
C LYS A 104 7.45 -4.49 1.58
N VAL A 105 6.28 -4.05 2.03
CA VAL A 105 6.13 -3.14 3.18
C VAL A 105 5.74 -3.85 4.48
N GLY A 106 5.67 -5.18 4.48
CA GLY A 106 5.34 -5.98 5.66
C GLY A 106 3.88 -5.88 6.11
N LEU A 107 2.95 -5.60 5.19
CA LEU A 107 1.51 -5.57 5.43
C LEU A 107 0.85 -6.89 4.98
N VAL A 108 1.36 -8.00 5.51
CA VAL A 108 0.87 -9.36 5.23
C VAL A 108 0.57 -10.10 6.53
N GLY A 109 -0.15 -11.22 6.41
CA GLY A 109 -0.45 -12.12 7.50
C GLY A 109 0.80 -12.82 8.03
N LYS A 110 0.65 -13.46 9.18
CA LYS A 110 1.73 -14.25 9.81
C LYS A 110 1.89 -15.64 9.19
N ASP A 111 0.84 -16.12 8.54
CA ASP A 111 0.76 -17.42 7.90
C ASP A 111 -0.14 -17.34 6.66
N ASP A 112 -0.13 -18.41 5.87
CA ASP A 112 -0.90 -18.51 4.62
C ASP A 112 -2.40 -18.35 4.84
N TRP A 113 -2.91 -18.70 6.03
CA TRP A 113 -4.32 -18.56 6.35
C TRP A 113 -4.69 -17.11 6.62
N GLU A 114 -3.88 -16.36 7.36
CA GLU A 114 -4.07 -14.92 7.55
C GLU A 114 -3.96 -14.17 6.21
N ASP A 115 -3.03 -14.56 5.33
CA ASP A 115 -2.92 -14.02 3.96
C ASP A 115 -4.19 -14.28 3.14
N LEU A 116 -4.74 -15.50 3.20
CA LEU A 116 -6.01 -15.84 2.54
C LEU A 116 -7.17 -14.96 3.03
N ILE A 117 -7.23 -14.68 4.33
CA ILE A 117 -8.28 -13.81 4.89
C ILE A 117 -8.10 -12.36 4.43
N ILE A 118 -6.87 -11.87 4.33
CA ILE A 118 -6.57 -10.55 3.76
C ILE A 118 -7.02 -10.50 2.30
N ASP A 119 -6.60 -11.48 1.50
CA ASP A 119 -6.91 -11.55 0.07
C ASP A 119 -8.41 -11.62 -0.20
N SER A 120 -9.13 -12.52 0.47
CA SER A 120 -10.58 -12.63 0.34
C SER A 120 -11.32 -11.34 0.74
N THR A 121 -10.80 -10.60 1.73
CA THR A 121 -11.37 -9.30 2.13
C THR A 121 -11.14 -8.24 1.05
N VAL A 122 -9.92 -8.16 0.50
CA VAL A 122 -9.58 -7.22 -0.59
C VAL A 122 -10.41 -7.53 -1.84
N ASP A 123 -10.53 -8.79 -2.23
CA ASP A 123 -11.33 -9.22 -3.38
C ASP A 123 -12.82 -8.90 -3.17
N THR A 124 -13.34 -9.08 -1.95
CA THR A 124 -14.72 -8.68 -1.60
C THR A 124 -14.94 -7.17 -1.77
N VAL A 125 -13.97 -6.34 -1.37
CA VAL A 125 -14.02 -4.88 -1.57
C VAL A 125 -13.93 -4.54 -3.06
N TYR A 126 -13.15 -5.29 -3.83
CA TYR A 126 -13.02 -5.09 -5.28
C TYR A 126 -14.31 -5.44 -6.01
N ASP A 127 -14.96 -6.55 -5.66
CA ASP A 127 -16.28 -6.95 -6.19
C ASP A 127 -17.36 -5.91 -5.85
N PHE A 128 -17.32 -5.37 -4.64
CA PHE A 128 -18.21 -4.28 -4.23
C PHE A 128 -17.97 -3.02 -5.08
N HIS A 129 -16.72 -2.61 -5.25
CA HIS A 129 -16.36 -1.48 -6.10
C HIS A 129 -16.79 -1.69 -7.56
N ALA A 130 -16.68 -2.91 -8.09
CA ALA A 130 -17.14 -3.24 -9.44
C ALA A 130 -18.65 -3.06 -9.61
N LYS A 131 -19.46 -3.39 -8.59
CA LYS A 131 -20.91 -3.15 -8.59
C LYS A 131 -21.25 -1.66 -8.66
N ILE A 132 -20.53 -0.83 -7.90
CA ILE A 132 -20.68 0.63 -7.96
C ILE A 132 -20.27 1.16 -9.35
N GLY A 133 -19.14 0.69 -9.87
CA GLY A 133 -18.64 1.03 -11.19
C GLY A 133 -19.64 0.70 -12.30
N ARG A 134 -20.28 -0.48 -12.24
CA ARG A 134 -21.31 -0.89 -13.20
C ARG A 134 -22.43 0.13 -13.32
N TYR A 135 -22.96 0.62 -12.20
CA TYR A 135 -24.01 1.65 -12.23
C TYR A 135 -23.47 3.01 -12.69
N HIS A 136 -22.29 3.42 -12.20
CA HIS A 136 -21.75 4.74 -12.49
C HIS A 136 -21.47 4.93 -13.98
N TYR A 137 -20.85 3.93 -14.61
CA TYR A 137 -20.45 3.95 -16.01
C TYR A 137 -21.50 3.40 -16.99
N GLU A 138 -22.66 2.95 -16.52
CA GLU A 138 -23.77 2.57 -17.40
C GLU A 138 -24.24 3.80 -18.20
N THR A 139 -24.37 3.62 -19.51
CA THR A 139 -24.76 4.66 -20.47
C THR A 139 -26.22 4.52 -20.90
N ASP A 140 -26.77 3.30 -20.87
CA ASP A 140 -28.18 3.05 -21.17
C ASP A 140 -29.05 3.53 -19.98
N PRO A 141 -29.93 4.52 -20.19
CA PRO A 141 -30.76 5.05 -19.10
C PRO A 141 -31.70 4.02 -18.48
N ALA A 142 -32.24 3.09 -19.28
CA ALA A 142 -33.18 2.07 -18.79
C ALA A 142 -32.45 1.03 -17.94
N ILE A 143 -31.27 0.58 -18.38
CA ILE A 143 -30.44 -0.34 -17.58
C ILE A 143 -30.00 0.38 -16.29
N LYS A 144 -29.55 1.63 -16.39
CA LYS A 144 -29.08 2.40 -15.23
C LYS A 144 -30.15 2.55 -14.16
N GLU A 145 -31.38 2.87 -14.55
CA GLU A 145 -32.49 2.97 -13.61
C GLU A 145 -32.83 1.59 -12.99
N SER A 146 -32.78 0.51 -13.78
CA SER A 146 -33.01 -0.85 -13.25
C SER A 146 -31.97 -1.29 -12.22
N LEU A 147 -30.74 -0.77 -12.30
CA LEU A 147 -29.65 -1.09 -11.37
C LEU A 147 -29.69 -0.28 -10.07
N LYS A 148 -30.41 0.85 -10.05
CA LYS A 148 -30.38 1.83 -8.96
C LYS A 148 -30.90 1.24 -7.64
N VAL A 149 -32.14 0.75 -7.62
CA VAL A 149 -32.75 0.19 -6.41
C VAL A 149 -31.94 -0.99 -5.87
N PRO A 150 -31.60 -2.02 -6.67
CA PRO A 150 -30.77 -3.13 -6.19
C PRO A 150 -29.40 -2.70 -5.65
N LEU A 151 -28.77 -1.69 -6.27
CA LEU A 151 -27.47 -1.22 -5.81
C LEU A 151 -27.56 -0.46 -4.48
N PHE A 152 -28.42 0.56 -4.41
CA PHE A 152 -28.46 1.50 -3.29
C PHE A 152 -29.21 0.97 -2.06
N GLU A 153 -30.27 0.18 -2.26
CA GLU A 153 -31.11 -0.29 -1.15
C GLU A 153 -30.67 -1.67 -0.63
N GLU A 154 -30.07 -2.50 -1.48
CA GLU A 154 -29.70 -3.87 -1.11
C GLU A 154 -28.19 -4.06 -1.03
N GLN A 155 -27.48 -3.86 -2.16
CA GLN A 155 -26.07 -4.24 -2.27
C GLN A 155 -25.16 -3.36 -1.40
N ILE A 156 -25.24 -2.03 -1.52
CA ILE A 156 -24.41 -1.11 -0.73
C ILE A 156 -24.59 -1.36 0.78
N PRO A 157 -25.82 -1.37 1.33
CA PRO A 157 -26.02 -1.68 2.74
C PRO A 157 -25.49 -3.06 3.13
N HIS A 158 -25.75 -4.09 2.32
CA HIS A 158 -25.26 -5.45 2.58
C HIS A 158 -23.75 -5.50 2.74
N TYR A 159 -23.00 -4.99 1.75
CA TYR A 159 -21.53 -5.02 1.79
C TYR A 159 -20.98 -4.19 2.96
N LEU A 160 -21.48 -2.97 3.16
CA LEU A 160 -20.97 -2.09 4.21
C LEU A 160 -21.22 -2.65 5.62
N ILE A 161 -22.41 -3.19 5.88
CA ILE A 161 -22.73 -3.84 7.16
C ILE A 161 -21.82 -5.05 7.40
N LYS A 162 -21.64 -5.91 6.38
CA LYS A 162 -20.82 -7.13 6.53
C LYS A 162 -19.33 -6.81 6.73
N LEU A 163 -18.82 -5.81 6.02
CA LEU A 163 -17.44 -5.34 6.18
C LEU A 163 -17.22 -4.70 7.56
N ASP A 164 -18.16 -3.89 8.04
CA ASP A 164 -18.11 -3.31 9.39
C ASP A 164 -18.16 -4.38 10.49
N ASP A 165 -19.06 -5.36 10.36
CA ASP A 165 -19.13 -6.52 11.26
C ASP A 165 -17.83 -7.33 11.26
N ALA A 166 -17.19 -7.50 10.10
CA ALA A 166 -15.89 -8.16 10.00
C ALA A 166 -14.81 -7.36 10.73
N ALA A 167 -14.75 -6.05 10.52
CA ALA A 167 -13.81 -5.15 11.21
C ALA A 167 -13.98 -5.21 12.74
N LYS A 168 -15.22 -5.06 13.24
CA LYS A 168 -15.54 -5.15 14.67
C LYS A 168 -15.13 -6.49 15.28
N ARG A 169 -15.36 -7.60 14.57
CA ARG A 169 -14.95 -8.94 15.01
C ARG A 169 -13.43 -9.05 15.16
N LEU A 170 -12.67 -8.52 14.20
CA LEU A 170 -11.21 -8.52 14.25
C LEU A 170 -10.68 -7.65 15.39
N THR A 171 -11.23 -6.45 15.59
CA THR A 171 -10.83 -5.56 16.70
C THR A 171 -11.11 -6.21 18.05
N LYS A 172 -12.31 -6.80 18.24
CA LYS A 172 -12.67 -7.47 19.50
C LYS A 172 -11.78 -8.68 19.78
N LYS A 173 -11.47 -9.49 18.76
CA LYS A 173 -10.52 -10.62 18.88
C LYS A 173 -9.14 -10.12 19.33
N ARG A 174 -8.63 -9.06 18.70
CA ARG A 174 -7.35 -8.45 19.08
C ARG A 174 -7.36 -7.95 20.53
N SER A 175 -8.39 -7.22 20.94
CA SER A 175 -8.53 -6.75 22.33
C SER A 175 -8.60 -7.91 23.33
N ALA A 176 -9.33 -8.98 23.02
CA ALA A 176 -9.40 -10.17 23.87
C ALA A 176 -8.06 -10.91 23.96
N GLN A 177 -7.34 -11.04 22.85
CA GLN A 177 -6.01 -11.64 22.81
C GLN A 177 -5.00 -10.82 23.63
N VAL A 178 -5.01 -9.49 23.50
CA VAL A 178 -4.17 -8.60 24.31
C VAL A 178 -4.50 -8.79 25.80
N ARG A 179 -5.78 -8.80 26.19
CA ARG A 179 -6.18 -9.04 27.59
C ARG A 179 -5.70 -10.41 28.12
N ARG A 180 -5.81 -11.48 27.32
CA ARG A 180 -5.29 -12.81 27.69
C ARG A 180 -3.77 -12.82 27.83
N LEU A 181 -3.05 -12.15 26.92
CA LEU A 181 -1.59 -12.04 26.98
C LEU A 181 -1.16 -11.29 28.24
N MET A 182 -1.82 -10.18 28.56
CA MET A 182 -1.57 -9.42 29.78
C MET A 182 -1.94 -10.20 31.06
N ALA A 183 -2.93 -11.09 31.01
CA ALA A 183 -3.26 -11.97 32.13
C ALA A 183 -2.24 -13.11 32.34
N LYS A 184 -1.66 -13.65 31.26
CA LYS A 184 -0.62 -14.69 31.31
C LYS A 184 0.75 -14.15 31.68
N ASN A 185 1.04 -12.92 31.25
CA ASN A 185 2.26 -12.18 31.57
C ASN A 185 1.85 -10.88 32.27
N PRO A 186 1.37 -10.96 33.53
CA PRO A 186 1.07 -9.76 34.29
C PRO A 186 2.33 -8.88 34.31
N PRO A 187 2.20 -7.56 34.05
CA PRO A 187 3.34 -6.67 34.10
C PRO A 187 4.04 -6.81 35.45
N LEU A 188 5.38 -6.72 35.47
CA LEU A 188 6.23 -6.84 36.68
C LEU A 188 6.04 -5.68 37.68
N VAL A 189 4.83 -5.14 37.80
CA VAL A 189 4.46 -4.06 38.71
C VAL A 189 4.22 -4.57 40.14
N ASN A 190 4.32 -5.88 40.38
CA ASN A 190 3.96 -6.50 41.65
C ASN A 190 5.17 -7.03 42.44
N GLN A 191 6.40 -7.01 41.89
CA GLN A 191 7.60 -7.49 42.60
C GLN A 191 8.39 -6.38 43.30
N TRP A 192 8.05 -5.11 43.08
CA TRP A 192 8.57 -3.98 43.84
C TRP A 192 7.41 -3.15 44.34
N GLY A 193 6.84 -3.54 45.47
CA GLY A 193 5.86 -2.73 46.19
C GLY A 193 6.52 -1.51 46.81
N ILE A 194 6.90 -0.49 46.02
CA ILE A 194 7.36 0.80 46.54
C ILE A 194 6.93 1.95 45.59
N PHE A 195 5.97 2.74 46.08
CA PHE A 195 5.72 4.17 45.87
C PHE A 195 6.03 4.86 44.51
N GLY A 196 4.96 5.34 43.87
CA GLY A 196 4.73 6.77 43.68
C GLY A 196 5.86 7.67 43.14
N HIS A 197 6.36 7.42 41.94
CA HIS A 197 6.85 8.48 41.05
C HIS A 197 7.00 7.94 39.63
N GLN A 198 6.46 8.62 38.62
CA GLN A 198 6.88 8.37 37.24
C GLN A 198 8.24 9.04 37.03
N PRO A 199 9.23 8.32 36.48
CA PRO A 199 10.24 8.95 35.65
C PRO A 199 9.93 8.65 34.18
N SER A 200 9.89 9.73 33.43
CA SER A 200 10.01 9.74 31.98
C SER A 200 11.20 8.90 31.50
N HIS A 201 11.07 8.37 30.27
CA HIS A 201 12.15 7.90 29.38
C HIS A 201 12.50 6.40 29.23
N LEU A 202 11.95 5.43 29.97
CA LEU A 202 12.43 4.02 29.81
C LEU A 202 11.37 2.90 29.59
N GLY A 203 10.11 3.24 29.29
CA GLY A 203 9.02 2.26 29.16
C GLY A 203 8.76 1.62 27.78
N ARG A 204 9.57 1.87 26.74
CA ARG A 204 9.27 1.40 25.36
C ARG A 204 9.83 0.03 24.92
N PRO A 205 10.87 -0.60 25.52
CA PRO A 205 11.45 -1.80 24.90
C PRO A 205 10.65 -3.11 25.10
N LEU A 206 9.95 -3.27 26.22
CA LEU A 206 9.42 -4.59 26.63
C LEU A 206 8.10 -4.98 25.94
N LEU A 207 7.31 -4.02 25.48
CA LEU A 207 6.13 -4.31 24.66
C LEU A 207 6.50 -4.69 23.22
N ARG A 208 7.64 -4.23 22.67
CA ARG A 208 7.97 -4.47 21.26
C ARG A 208 8.44 -5.91 20.96
N LYS A 209 9.21 -6.53 21.85
CA LYS A 209 9.68 -7.92 21.68
C LYS A 209 8.54 -8.96 21.71
N SER A 210 7.46 -8.68 22.44
CA SER A 210 6.30 -9.58 22.55
C SER A 210 5.34 -9.51 21.35
N PHE A 211 5.49 -8.51 20.48
CA PHE A 211 4.66 -8.33 19.27
C PHE A 211 5.37 -8.68 17.94
N GLY A 212 6.60 -9.23 17.97
CA GLY A 212 7.28 -9.74 16.77
C GLY A 212 7.65 -8.68 15.72
N LEU A 213 7.67 -7.39 16.08
CA LEU A 213 8.09 -6.32 15.20
C LEU A 213 9.63 -6.31 15.11
N HIS A 214 10.18 -6.64 13.94
CA HIS A 214 11.63 -6.57 13.70
C HIS A 214 12.13 -5.12 13.78
N GLU A 215 13.32 -4.96 14.35
CA GLU A 215 14.04 -3.69 14.45
C GLU A 215 14.31 -3.13 13.04
N ARG A 216 13.90 -1.88 12.79
CA ARG A 216 14.54 -1.08 11.75
C ARG A 216 15.85 -0.57 12.35
N ASN A 217 16.96 -0.96 11.75
CA ASN A 217 18.24 -0.30 11.97
C ASN A 217 18.14 1.10 11.33
N ASP A 218 17.85 2.11 12.14
CA ASP A 218 18.07 3.50 11.76
C ASP A 218 19.57 3.81 11.94
N PRO A 219 20.30 4.25 10.90
CA PRO A 219 21.60 4.86 11.08
C PRO A 219 21.41 6.31 11.57
N ASN A 220 22.27 6.70 12.53
CA ASN A 220 22.37 8.01 13.19
C ASN A 220 22.03 9.24 12.33
#